data_AF-A0AAN0J5B0-F1
#
_entry.id   AF-A0AAN0J5B0-F1
#
_cell.length_a   1.000
_cell.length_b   1.000
_cell.length_c   1.000
_cell.angle_alpha   90.00
_cell.angle_beta   90.00
_cell.angle_gamma   90.00
#
_symmetry.space_group_name_H-M   'P 1'
#
loop_
_entity.id
_entity.type
_entity.pdbx_description
1 polymer ?
#
loop_
_entity_poly.entity_id
_entity_poly.type
_entity_poly.pdbx_seq_one_letter_code
_entity_poly.pdbx_strand_id
1 'polypeptide(L)'
;MAKKPSSSLSSSGLLKLDLTCPVCLDHYTNPKILPCHHSFCQHCLEGLPLDKKNETYYLSCPTCRHRTELPEEGAGAFPAITFSILKEILCNLVTDTSFLPNPEEATCSDHGKPLELFCGRCNIVICVNCLYHEHRHHASRCELITDCYTKQCEELRKCLPPLEKKKESLKKVMSALSEREGEIRKRGEGVLEEIHEMVEEMISVLRQSEKKLIEQAKRVTDAKLKVLSEQMKSAEKCLSHLEKVKDCVEQSLKTGSPQQVLMSKKQMMESVV
;
A
#
# COMPACT_ATOMS: atom_id res chain seq x y z
N MET A 1 5.18 -57.46 -20.89
CA MET A 1 4.36 -56.39 -21.48
C MET A 1 4.11 -55.33 -20.43
N ALA A 2 4.69 -54.14 -20.61
CA ALA A 2 4.22 -52.88 -20.03
C ALA A 2 4.95 -51.74 -20.78
N LYS A 3 4.20 -50.98 -21.59
CA LYS A 3 4.68 -49.83 -22.37
C LYS A 3 4.84 -48.62 -21.46
N LYS A 4 5.92 -47.85 -21.66
CA LYS A 4 6.11 -46.46 -21.21
C LYS A 4 5.05 -45.52 -21.85
N PRO A 5 4.85 -44.30 -21.31
CA PRO A 5 5.64 -43.15 -21.77
C PRO A 5 6.24 -42.37 -20.58
N SER A 6 7.56 -42.25 -20.44
CA SER A 6 8.40 -41.20 -21.03
C SER A 6 7.94 -39.78 -20.68
N SER A 7 8.19 -39.41 -19.43
CA SER A 7 8.36 -38.03 -18.97
C SER A 7 9.74 -37.50 -19.37
N SER A 8 9.79 -36.40 -20.10
CA SER A 8 11.01 -35.57 -20.22
C SER A 8 10.66 -34.10 -20.44
N LEU A 9 10.84 -33.36 -19.35
CA LEU A 9 11.35 -32.00 -19.18
C LEU A 9 11.02 -30.89 -20.20
N SER A 10 10.31 -29.91 -19.65
CA SER A 10 10.45 -28.46 -19.79
C SER A 10 11.84 -27.90 -20.12
N SER A 11 11.86 -26.89 -20.99
CA SER A 11 12.54 -25.57 -20.86
C SER A 11 12.53 -24.92 -22.27
N SER A 12 12.23 -23.64 -22.50
CA SER A 12 12.67 -22.45 -21.77
C SER A 12 11.82 -21.23 -22.15
N GLY A 13 11.39 -20.45 -21.15
CA GLY A 13 11.50 -18.99 -21.23
C GLY A 13 10.41 -18.16 -21.92
N LEU A 14 9.26 -18.70 -22.30
CA LEU A 14 8.11 -17.83 -22.60
C LEU A 14 7.56 -17.32 -21.27
N LEU A 15 7.68 -16.01 -21.01
CA LEU A 15 6.76 -15.36 -20.07
C LEU A 15 5.37 -15.56 -20.66
N LYS A 16 4.71 -16.64 -20.21
CA LYS A 16 3.34 -16.96 -20.55
C LYS A 16 2.53 -15.80 -19.99
N LEU A 17 2.13 -14.89 -20.87
CA LEU A 17 1.20 -13.85 -20.51
C LEU A 17 -0.10 -14.59 -20.19
N ASP A 18 -0.36 -14.80 -18.91
CA ASP A 18 -1.58 -15.43 -18.44
C ASP A 18 -2.71 -14.41 -18.69
N LEU A 19 -3.18 -14.38 -19.94
CA LEU A 19 -4.39 -13.69 -20.41
C LEU A 19 -5.65 -14.40 -19.90
N THR A 20 -5.54 -15.09 -18.77
CA THR A 20 -6.58 -15.87 -18.14
C THR A 20 -7.20 -15.06 -17.00
N CYS A 21 -8.52 -15.05 -16.96
CA CYS A 21 -9.23 -14.45 -15.86
C CYS A 21 -9.14 -15.37 -14.64
N PRO A 22 -8.74 -14.88 -13.46
CA PRO A 22 -8.61 -15.73 -12.26
C PRO A 22 -9.94 -16.23 -11.69
N VAL A 23 -11.08 -15.81 -12.24
CA VAL A 23 -12.42 -16.26 -11.83
C VAL A 23 -12.92 -17.41 -12.69
N CYS A 24 -12.95 -17.25 -14.02
CA CYS A 24 -13.38 -18.33 -14.92
C CYS A 24 -12.23 -19.25 -15.36
N LEU A 25 -10.98 -18.88 -15.09
CA LEU A 25 -9.76 -19.58 -15.51
C LEU A 25 -9.62 -19.73 -17.04
N ASP A 26 -10.37 -18.93 -17.80
CA ASP A 26 -10.39 -18.88 -19.25
C ASP A 26 -9.87 -17.52 -19.75
N HIS A 27 -9.64 -17.38 -21.05
CA HIS A 27 -9.17 -16.15 -21.67
C HIS A 27 -10.10 -14.95 -21.38
N TYR A 28 -9.50 -13.78 -21.15
CA TYR A 28 -10.24 -12.56 -20.86
C TYR A 28 -11.25 -12.22 -21.96
N THR A 29 -12.53 -12.20 -21.57
CA THR A 29 -13.64 -11.73 -22.41
C THR A 29 -14.13 -10.39 -21.87
N ASN A 30 -13.98 -9.34 -22.66
CA ASN A 30 -14.29 -7.94 -22.29
C ASN A 30 -13.76 -7.56 -20.89
N PRO A 31 -12.42 -7.55 -20.70
CA PRO A 31 -11.83 -7.42 -19.38
C PRO A 31 -11.93 -6.01 -18.81
N LYS A 32 -12.20 -5.96 -17.51
CA LYS A 32 -12.40 -4.76 -16.70
C LYS A 32 -11.36 -4.68 -15.59
N ILE A 33 -10.83 -3.49 -15.31
CA ILE A 33 -9.88 -3.24 -14.23
C ILE A 33 -10.57 -2.60 -13.03
N LEU A 34 -10.35 -3.19 -11.85
CA LEU A 34 -10.79 -2.60 -10.59
C LEU A 34 -9.78 -1.53 -10.12
N PRO A 35 -10.14 -0.61 -9.21
CA PRO A 35 -9.21 0.38 -8.62
C PRO A 35 -7.99 -0.23 -7.92
N CYS A 36 -8.08 -1.49 -7.49
CA CYS A 36 -6.96 -2.25 -6.97
C CYS A 36 -6.02 -2.82 -8.06
N HIS A 37 -6.21 -2.44 -9.33
CA HIS A 37 -5.44 -2.84 -10.51
C HIS A 37 -5.49 -4.32 -10.89
N HIS A 38 -6.42 -5.09 -10.33
CA HIS A 38 -6.70 -6.46 -10.75
C HIS A 38 -7.77 -6.47 -11.83
N SER A 39 -7.63 -7.42 -12.77
CA SER A 39 -8.46 -7.50 -13.96
C SER A 39 -9.28 -8.78 -14.02
N PHE A 40 -10.49 -8.68 -14.54
CA PHE A 40 -11.47 -9.78 -14.60
C PHE A 40 -12.35 -9.61 -15.85
N CYS A 41 -12.94 -10.70 -16.37
CA CYS A 41 -14.00 -10.58 -17.39
C CYS A 41 -15.18 -9.77 -16.83
N GLN A 42 -15.83 -8.94 -17.66
CA GLN A 42 -17.02 -8.21 -17.22
C GLN A 42 -18.08 -9.16 -16.63
N HIS A 43 -18.37 -10.27 -17.32
CA HIS A 43 -19.34 -11.27 -16.84
C HIS A 43 -18.91 -11.92 -15.51
N CYS A 44 -17.60 -12.01 -15.24
CA CYS A 44 -17.10 -12.56 -13.99
C CYS A 44 -17.32 -11.59 -12.84
N LEU A 45 -17.15 -10.28 -13.08
CA LEU A 45 -17.45 -9.25 -12.08
C LEU A 45 -18.95 -9.15 -11.80
N GLU A 46 -19.80 -9.27 -12.83
CA GLU A 46 -21.25 -9.28 -12.70
C GLU A 46 -21.76 -10.48 -11.89
N GLY A 47 -21.04 -11.60 -11.93
CA GLY A 47 -21.35 -12.81 -11.17
C GLY A 47 -20.81 -12.83 -9.72
N LEU A 48 -20.08 -11.80 -9.28
CA LEU A 48 -19.55 -11.75 -7.91
C LEU A 48 -20.65 -11.39 -6.90
N PRO A 49 -20.57 -11.93 -5.66
CA PRO A 49 -21.49 -11.53 -4.60
C PRO A 49 -21.31 -10.04 -4.26
N LEU A 50 -22.43 -9.33 -4.19
CA LEU A 50 -22.47 -7.90 -3.87
C LEU A 50 -22.88 -7.67 -2.41
N ASP A 51 -22.19 -6.75 -1.76
CA ASP A 51 -22.51 -6.28 -0.41
C ASP A 51 -23.28 -4.95 -0.48
N LYS A 52 -24.48 -4.88 0.10
CA LYS A 52 -25.26 -3.63 0.17
C LYS A 52 -25.03 -2.90 1.49
N LYS A 53 -24.65 -1.63 1.43
CA LYS A 53 -24.60 -0.71 2.58
C LYS A 53 -25.13 0.66 2.18
N ASN A 54 -26.06 1.23 2.95
CA ASN A 54 -26.60 2.59 2.71
C ASN A 54 -26.99 2.84 1.25
N GLU A 55 -27.76 1.92 0.65
CA GLU A 55 -28.21 1.97 -0.75
C GLU A 55 -27.12 1.84 -1.84
N THR A 56 -25.84 1.77 -1.46
CA THR A 56 -24.71 1.51 -2.37
C THR A 56 -24.31 0.03 -2.37
N TYR A 57 -23.87 -0.46 -3.53
CA TYR A 57 -23.40 -1.84 -3.73
C TYR A 57 -21.88 -1.88 -3.80
N TYR A 58 -21.27 -2.87 -3.16
CA TYR A 58 -19.82 -3.09 -3.17
C TYR A 58 -19.47 -4.48 -3.67
N LEU A 59 -18.39 -4.55 -4.44
CA LEU A 59 -17.76 -5.80 -4.86
C LEU A 59 -16.41 -5.98 -4.16
N SER A 60 -16.09 -7.22 -3.81
CA SER A 60 -14.80 -7.59 -3.22
C SER A 60 -13.92 -8.24 -4.28
N CYS A 61 -12.73 -7.69 -4.51
CA CYS A 61 -11.77 -8.25 -5.47
C CYS A 61 -11.38 -9.69 -5.09
N PRO A 62 -11.55 -10.70 -5.97
CA PRO A 62 -11.17 -12.08 -5.70
C PRO A 62 -9.67 -12.28 -5.40
N THR A 63 -8.81 -11.40 -5.91
CA THR A 63 -7.35 -11.53 -5.78
C THR A 63 -6.81 -10.90 -4.51
N CYS A 64 -7.22 -9.67 -4.18
CA CYS A 64 -6.66 -8.91 -3.05
C CYS A 64 -7.69 -8.52 -1.98
N ARG A 65 -8.96 -8.89 -2.15
CA ARG A 65 -10.08 -8.59 -1.24
C ARG A 65 -10.38 -7.09 -1.06
N HIS A 66 -9.77 -6.23 -1.87
CA HIS A 66 -10.09 -4.81 -1.88
C HIS A 66 -11.56 -4.60 -2.25
N ARG A 67 -12.27 -3.78 -1.46
CA ARG A 67 -13.67 -3.44 -1.68
C ARG A 67 -13.78 -2.24 -2.59
N THR A 68 -14.55 -2.39 -3.66
CA THR A 68 -14.79 -1.35 -4.65
C THR A 68 -16.28 -1.05 -4.70
N GLU A 69 -16.63 0.24 -4.74
CA GLU A 69 -18.01 0.67 -4.98
C GLU A 69 -18.41 0.36 -6.42
N LEU A 70 -19.58 -0.27 -6.59
CA LEU A 70 -20.13 -0.58 -7.89
C LEU A 70 -20.80 0.67 -8.46
N PRO A 71 -20.40 1.15 -9.66
CA PRO A 71 -21.09 2.26 -10.32
C PRO A 71 -22.57 1.95 -10.57
N GLU A 72 -23.40 2.98 -10.71
CA GLU A 72 -24.83 2.82 -11.04
C GLU A 72 -25.04 2.03 -12.36
N GLU A 73 -24.12 2.18 -13.30
CA GLU A 73 -24.08 1.46 -14.58
C GLU A 73 -23.54 0.01 -14.46
N GLY A 74 -23.27 -0.46 -13.25
CA GLY A 74 -22.78 -1.80 -12.94
C GLY A 74 -21.29 -2.02 -13.25
N ALA A 75 -20.88 -3.30 -13.28
CA ALA A 75 -19.48 -3.67 -13.49
C ALA A 75 -18.98 -3.35 -14.91
N GLY A 76 -19.89 -3.08 -15.86
CA GLY A 76 -19.58 -2.61 -17.20
C GLY A 76 -18.93 -1.22 -17.23
N ALA A 77 -19.19 -0.37 -16.23
CA ALA A 77 -18.62 0.97 -16.16
C ALA A 77 -17.13 1.01 -15.78
N PHE A 78 -16.55 -0.11 -15.31
CA PHE A 78 -15.12 -0.16 -15.06
C PHE A 78 -14.31 0.02 -16.36
N PRO A 79 -13.12 0.65 -16.30
CA PRO A 79 -12.28 0.83 -17.47
C PRO A 79 -11.88 -0.52 -18.09
N ALA A 80 -11.84 -0.57 -19.42
CA ALA A 80 -11.32 -1.73 -20.13
C ALA A 80 -9.79 -1.70 -20.18
N ILE A 81 -9.14 -2.85 -20.02
CA ILE A 81 -7.66 -2.97 -20.11
C ILE A 81 -7.13 -3.09 -21.54
N THR A 82 -7.96 -2.76 -22.53
CA THR A 82 -7.69 -2.94 -23.96
C THR A 82 -6.33 -2.39 -24.38
N PHE A 83 -5.90 -1.26 -23.81
CA PHE A 83 -4.63 -0.63 -24.20
C PHE A 83 -3.37 -1.40 -23.77
N SER A 84 -3.39 -2.05 -22.60
CA SER A 84 -2.22 -2.78 -22.07
C SER A 84 -2.09 -4.17 -22.68
N ILE A 85 -3.22 -4.90 -22.79
CA ILE A 85 -3.25 -6.22 -23.42
C ILE A 85 -2.94 -6.12 -24.91
N LEU A 86 -3.54 -5.17 -25.65
CA LEU A 86 -3.29 -5.05 -27.09
C LEU A 86 -1.83 -4.69 -27.39
N LYS A 87 -1.18 -3.87 -26.54
CA LYS A 87 0.23 -3.51 -26.68
C LYS A 87 1.15 -4.71 -26.45
N GLU A 88 0.85 -5.53 -25.45
CA GLU A 88 1.66 -6.70 -25.10
C GLU A 88 1.48 -7.84 -26.10
N ILE A 89 0.26 -8.05 -26.60
CA ILE A 89 -0.05 -8.96 -27.71
C ILE A 89 0.66 -8.51 -29.00
N LEU A 90 0.60 -7.21 -29.36
CA LEU A 90 1.29 -6.72 -30.56
C LEU A 90 2.81 -6.88 -30.46
N CYS A 91 3.40 -6.62 -29.30
CA CYS A 91 4.84 -6.81 -29.09
C CYS A 91 5.21 -8.29 -29.25
N ASN A 92 4.48 -9.21 -28.64
CA ASN A 92 4.76 -10.64 -28.70
C ASN A 92 4.61 -11.21 -30.13
N LEU A 93 3.57 -10.79 -30.87
CA LEU A 93 3.35 -11.21 -32.26
C LEU A 93 4.44 -10.70 -33.24
N VAL A 94 5.06 -9.55 -32.94
CA VAL A 94 6.11 -8.93 -33.77
C VAL A 94 7.51 -9.46 -33.45
N THR A 95 7.75 -9.91 -32.21
CA THR A 95 9.05 -10.43 -31.76
C THR A 95 9.28 -11.91 -32.05
N ASP A 96 8.24 -12.66 -32.40
CA ASP A 96 8.35 -14.10 -32.65
C ASP A 96 8.79 -14.37 -34.11
N THR A 97 10.07 -14.11 -34.40
CA THR A 97 10.71 -14.44 -35.70
C THR A 97 10.99 -15.94 -35.87
N SER A 98 10.42 -16.79 -35.02
CA SER A 98 10.59 -18.25 -35.00
C SER A 98 9.86 -18.97 -36.14
N PHE A 99 9.07 -18.25 -36.95
CA PHE A 99 8.33 -18.77 -38.11
C PHE A 99 8.93 -18.42 -39.48
N LEU A 100 10.23 -18.12 -39.58
CA LEU A 100 10.86 -18.00 -40.90
C LEU A 100 11.22 -19.40 -41.41
N PRO A 101 10.44 -20.02 -42.33
CA PRO A 101 10.89 -21.22 -43.02
C PRO A 101 12.19 -20.91 -43.77
N ASN A 102 13.04 -21.92 -43.90
CA ASN A 102 14.28 -21.86 -44.67
C ASN A 102 13.97 -21.25 -46.06
N PRO A 103 14.68 -20.17 -46.49
CA PRO A 103 14.32 -19.40 -47.69
C PRO A 103 14.33 -20.20 -49.00
N GLU A 104 14.89 -21.41 -49.00
CA GLU A 104 15.04 -22.21 -50.22
C GLU A 104 13.79 -22.99 -50.63
N GLU A 105 12.73 -23.14 -49.81
CA GLU A 105 11.50 -23.85 -50.26
C GLU A 105 10.27 -23.58 -49.35
N ALA A 106 9.80 -22.34 -49.27
CA ALA A 106 8.51 -22.06 -48.63
C ALA A 106 7.37 -22.57 -49.53
N THR A 107 6.67 -23.63 -49.09
CA THR A 107 5.57 -24.26 -49.84
C THR A 107 4.21 -23.95 -49.23
N CYS A 108 3.19 -23.87 -50.08
CA CYS A 108 1.81 -23.65 -49.69
C CYS A 108 1.25 -24.87 -48.96
N SER A 109 0.72 -24.66 -47.76
CA SER A 109 0.13 -25.69 -46.90
C SER A 109 -0.96 -26.51 -47.59
N ASP A 110 -1.77 -25.86 -48.43
CA ASP A 110 -2.96 -26.46 -49.05
C ASP A 110 -2.63 -27.17 -50.38
N HIS A 111 -1.56 -26.77 -51.06
CA HIS A 111 -1.28 -27.19 -52.43
C HIS A 111 0.09 -27.84 -52.63
N GLY A 112 0.98 -27.77 -51.63
CA GLY A 112 2.37 -28.26 -51.72
C GLY A 112 3.18 -27.59 -52.83
N LYS A 113 2.78 -26.40 -53.29
CA LYS A 113 3.43 -25.64 -54.36
C LYS A 113 4.25 -24.48 -53.81
N PRO A 114 5.32 -24.03 -54.52
CA PRO A 114 6.10 -22.88 -54.11
C PRO A 114 5.25 -21.61 -53.89
N LEU A 115 5.56 -20.86 -52.84
CA LEU A 115 4.97 -19.56 -52.55
C LEU A 115 5.76 -18.47 -53.30
N GLU A 116 5.28 -18.09 -54.48
CA GLU A 116 6.01 -17.19 -55.40
C GLU A 116 5.30 -15.83 -55.60
N LEU A 117 4.05 -15.70 -55.15
CA LEU A 117 3.22 -14.52 -55.34
C LEU A 117 2.90 -13.86 -54.01
N PHE A 118 2.84 -12.52 -53.99
CA PHE A 118 2.33 -11.73 -52.88
C PHE A 118 0.97 -11.14 -53.24
N CYS A 119 -0.05 -11.41 -52.43
CA CYS A 119 -1.38 -10.80 -52.59
C CYS A 119 -1.46 -9.51 -51.79
N GLY A 120 -1.30 -8.35 -52.44
CA GLY A 120 -1.33 -7.04 -51.78
C GLY A 120 -2.68 -6.61 -51.23
N ARG A 121 -3.78 -7.34 -51.51
CA ARG A 121 -5.09 -7.10 -50.85
C ARG A 121 -5.21 -7.85 -49.53
N CYS A 122 -4.70 -9.06 -49.46
CA CYS A 122 -4.76 -9.92 -48.27
C CYS A 122 -3.51 -9.79 -47.39
N ASN A 123 -2.44 -9.19 -47.92
CA ASN A 123 -1.14 -9.02 -47.27
C ASN A 123 -0.50 -10.35 -46.86
N ILE A 124 -0.58 -11.36 -47.74
CA ILE A 124 -0.03 -12.71 -47.53
C ILE A 124 0.70 -13.20 -48.78
N VAL A 125 1.63 -14.13 -48.60
CA VAL A 125 2.27 -14.88 -49.69
C VAL A 125 1.42 -16.09 -50.08
N ILE A 126 1.29 -16.34 -51.38
CA ILE A 126 0.43 -17.38 -51.95
C ILE A 126 1.15 -18.11 -53.09
N CYS A 127 0.69 -19.32 -53.43
CA CYS A 127 1.13 -20.02 -54.64
C CYS A 127 0.21 -19.70 -55.83
N VAL A 128 0.60 -20.15 -57.02
CA VAL A 128 -0.19 -19.94 -58.26
C VAL A 128 -1.58 -20.57 -58.16
N ASN A 129 -1.74 -21.73 -57.51
CA ASN A 129 -3.05 -22.36 -57.36
C ASN A 129 -3.99 -21.54 -56.46
N CYS A 130 -3.48 -20.96 -55.38
CA CYS A 130 -4.24 -20.03 -54.54
C CYS A 130 -4.77 -18.84 -55.34
N LEU A 131 -4.01 -18.34 -56.33
CA LEU A 131 -4.46 -17.28 -57.23
C LEU A 131 -5.67 -17.70 -58.07
N TYR A 132 -5.70 -18.93 -58.59
CA TYR A 132 -6.80 -19.42 -59.42
C TYR A 132 -8.07 -19.78 -58.63
N HIS A 133 -7.92 -20.16 -57.35
CA HIS A 133 -9.02 -20.52 -56.47
C HIS A 133 -9.43 -19.35 -55.56
N GLU A 134 -8.85 -19.27 -54.36
CA GLU A 134 -9.28 -18.37 -53.28
C GLU A 134 -9.01 -16.87 -53.57
N HIS A 135 -8.00 -16.58 -54.40
CA HIS A 135 -7.56 -15.20 -54.70
C HIS A 135 -7.88 -14.75 -56.13
N ARG A 136 -8.81 -15.43 -56.83
CA ARG A 136 -9.15 -15.11 -58.24
C ARG A 136 -9.57 -13.66 -58.44
N HIS A 137 -10.30 -13.10 -57.49
CA HIS A 137 -10.77 -11.71 -57.54
C HIS A 137 -9.70 -10.69 -57.16
N HIS A 138 -8.52 -11.12 -56.71
CA HIS A 138 -7.41 -10.28 -56.26
C HIS A 138 -6.25 -10.24 -57.25
N ALA A 139 -6.40 -10.88 -58.41
CA ALA A 139 -5.34 -11.06 -59.39
C ALA A 139 -4.65 -9.75 -59.82
N SER A 140 -5.40 -8.65 -59.91
CA SER A 140 -4.85 -7.32 -60.23
C SER A 140 -3.93 -6.73 -59.16
N ARG A 141 -3.88 -7.32 -57.97
CA ARG A 141 -3.03 -6.92 -56.83
C ARG A 141 -2.13 -8.06 -56.37
N CYS A 142 -1.93 -9.07 -57.20
CA CYS A 142 -1.00 -10.17 -56.96
C CYS A 142 0.24 -9.96 -57.83
N GLU A 143 1.41 -9.88 -57.19
CA GLU A 143 2.69 -9.63 -57.86
C GLU A 143 3.66 -10.76 -57.51
N LEU A 144 4.62 -11.05 -58.39
CA LEU A 144 5.73 -11.94 -58.06
C LEU A 144 6.51 -11.34 -56.88
N ILE A 145 6.88 -12.19 -55.92
CA ILE A 145 7.63 -11.74 -54.74
C ILE A 145 8.91 -11.03 -55.17
N THR A 146 9.64 -11.56 -56.15
CA THR A 146 10.86 -10.95 -56.70
C THR A 146 10.65 -9.52 -57.20
N ASP A 147 9.46 -9.23 -57.72
CA ASP A 147 9.15 -7.96 -58.38
C ASP A 147 8.70 -6.91 -57.35
N CYS A 148 7.98 -7.32 -56.31
CA CYS A 148 7.47 -6.41 -55.29
C CYS A 148 8.32 -6.35 -54.02
N TYR A 149 9.25 -7.28 -53.78
CA TYR A 149 10.00 -7.41 -52.52
C TYR A 149 10.70 -6.12 -52.10
N THR A 150 11.44 -5.49 -53.03
CA THR A 150 12.18 -4.25 -52.76
C THR A 150 11.24 -3.12 -52.33
N LYS A 151 10.13 -2.93 -53.03
CA LYS A 151 9.08 -1.96 -52.72
C LYS A 151 8.43 -2.23 -51.36
N GLN A 152 8.10 -3.48 -51.04
CA GLN A 152 7.53 -3.84 -49.73
C GLN A 152 8.53 -3.59 -48.59
N CYS A 153 9.82 -3.90 -48.80
CA CYS A 153 10.87 -3.57 -47.83
C CYS A 153 11.02 -2.06 -47.62
N GLU A 154 10.89 -1.25 -48.67
CA GLU A 154 10.93 0.21 -48.55
C GLU A 154 9.75 0.77 -47.75
N GLU A 155 8.53 0.25 -47.95
CA GLU A 155 7.36 0.63 -47.14
C GLU A 155 7.56 0.30 -45.65
N LEU A 156 8.12 -0.87 -45.33
CA LEU A 156 8.47 -1.22 -43.95
C LEU A 156 9.57 -0.31 -43.38
N ARG A 157 10.58 0.03 -44.18
CA ARG A 157 11.64 0.97 -43.76
C ARG A 157 11.10 2.35 -43.43
N LYS A 158 10.07 2.84 -44.14
CA LYS A 158 9.39 4.11 -43.84
C LYS A 158 8.72 4.12 -42.46
N CYS A 159 8.38 2.95 -41.91
CA CYS A 159 7.83 2.81 -40.56
C CYS A 159 8.89 2.87 -39.45
N LEU A 160 10.18 2.67 -39.76
CA LEU A 160 11.25 2.67 -38.76
C LEU A 160 11.45 4.05 -38.08
N PRO A 161 11.55 5.18 -38.81
CA PRO A 161 11.70 6.49 -38.18
C PRO A 161 10.57 6.87 -37.19
N PRO A 162 9.27 6.74 -37.53
CA PRO A 162 8.22 7.05 -36.56
C PRO A 162 8.19 6.07 -35.38
N LEU A 163 8.60 4.81 -35.58
CA LEU A 163 8.73 3.84 -34.48
C LEU A 163 9.85 4.21 -33.50
N GLU A 164 11.03 4.56 -34.01
CA GLU A 164 12.14 5.02 -33.16
C GLU A 164 11.78 6.34 -32.44
N LYS A 165 11.06 7.25 -33.10
CA LYS A 165 10.54 8.46 -32.44
C LYS A 165 9.55 8.14 -31.31
N LYS A 166 8.64 7.18 -31.52
CA LYS A 166 7.70 6.72 -30.48
C LYS A 166 8.42 6.06 -29.31
N LYS A 167 9.41 5.22 -29.59
CA LYS A 167 10.27 4.57 -28.58
C LYS A 167 11.00 5.60 -27.74
N GLU A 168 11.60 6.61 -28.37
CA GLU A 168 12.27 7.71 -27.66
C GLU A 168 11.29 8.52 -26.80
N SER A 169 10.09 8.79 -27.33
CA SER A 169 9.03 9.48 -26.57
C SER A 169 8.60 8.66 -25.34
N LEU A 170 8.46 7.35 -25.48
CA LEU A 170 8.14 6.45 -24.37
C LEU A 170 9.25 6.40 -23.33
N LYS A 171 10.53 6.35 -23.76
CA LYS A 171 11.67 6.43 -22.83
C LYS A 171 11.62 7.71 -21.99
N LYS A 172 11.34 8.85 -22.61
CA LYS A 172 11.20 10.14 -21.90
C LYS A 172 10.06 10.11 -20.88
N VAL A 173 8.92 9.54 -21.25
CA VAL A 173 7.79 9.36 -20.32
C VAL A 173 8.20 8.45 -19.14
N MET A 174 8.87 7.33 -19.40
CA MET A 174 9.34 6.43 -18.35
C MET A 174 10.32 7.11 -17.40
N SER A 175 11.28 7.89 -17.92
CA SER A 175 12.20 8.66 -17.09
C SER A 175 11.47 9.68 -16.21
N ALA A 176 10.53 10.43 -16.78
CA ALA A 176 9.73 11.42 -16.04
C ALA A 176 8.85 10.77 -14.95
N LEU A 177 8.30 9.59 -15.23
CA LEU A 177 7.53 8.83 -14.24
C LEU A 177 8.41 8.34 -13.08
N SER A 178 9.61 7.85 -13.38
CA SER A 178 10.58 7.40 -12.36
C SER A 178 11.04 8.57 -11.47
N GLU A 179 11.30 9.74 -12.06
CA GLU A 179 11.61 10.97 -11.31
C GLU A 179 10.46 11.36 -10.39
N ARG A 180 9.24 11.42 -10.91
CA ARG A 180 8.04 11.74 -10.13
C ARG A 180 7.79 10.73 -9.00
N GLU A 181 8.02 9.44 -9.23
CA GLU A 181 7.94 8.42 -8.19
C GLU A 181 8.93 8.70 -7.04
N GLY A 182 10.17 9.03 -7.39
CA GLY A 182 11.20 9.42 -6.42
C GLY A 182 10.81 10.65 -5.59
N GLU A 183 10.25 11.68 -6.23
CA GLU A 183 9.73 12.86 -5.55
C GLU A 183 8.58 12.53 -4.59
N ILE A 184 7.62 11.71 -5.04
CA ILE A 184 6.48 11.30 -4.21
C ILE A 184 6.98 10.56 -2.98
N ARG A 185 7.91 9.61 -3.14
CA ARG A 185 8.51 8.85 -2.04
C ARG A 185 9.20 9.77 -1.04
N LYS A 186 10.06 10.68 -1.53
CA LYS A 186 10.79 11.62 -0.67
C LYS A 186 9.84 12.57 0.10
N ARG A 187 8.78 13.07 -0.55
CA ARG A 187 7.78 13.89 0.14
C ARG A 187 7.01 13.08 1.20
N GLY A 188 6.67 11.83 0.89
CA GLY A 188 6.01 10.93 1.84
C GLY A 188 6.86 10.69 3.08
N GLU A 189 8.15 10.40 2.91
CA GLU A 189 9.11 10.26 4.01
C GLU A 189 9.22 11.55 4.84
N GLY A 190 9.29 12.72 4.19
CA GLY A 190 9.35 14.01 4.89
C GLY A 190 8.13 14.28 5.78
N VAL A 191 6.93 14.01 5.29
CA VAL A 191 5.69 14.18 6.09
C VAL A 191 5.66 13.25 7.30
N LEU A 192 6.16 12.01 7.15
CA LEU A 192 6.23 11.07 8.28
C LEU A 192 7.20 11.55 9.35
N GLU A 193 8.35 12.11 8.96
CA GLU A 193 9.33 12.69 9.89
C GLU A 193 8.75 13.92 10.61
N GLU A 194 8.09 14.83 9.87
CA GLU A 194 7.44 16.02 10.46
C GLU A 194 6.38 15.65 11.51
N ILE A 195 5.58 14.60 11.25
CA ILE A 195 4.61 14.09 12.22
C ILE A 195 5.33 13.56 13.47
N HIS A 196 6.42 12.81 13.30
CA HIS A 196 7.20 12.27 14.42
C HIS A 196 7.79 13.39 15.28
N GLU A 197 8.46 14.36 14.67
CA GLU A 197 9.06 15.52 15.35
C GLU A 197 8.01 16.32 16.14
N MET A 198 6.85 16.59 15.54
CA MET A 198 5.75 17.32 16.19
C MET A 198 5.23 16.57 17.44
N VAL A 199 5.10 15.25 17.35
CA VAL A 199 4.65 14.43 18.49
C VAL A 199 5.68 14.41 19.61
N GLU A 200 6.97 14.26 19.29
CA GLU A 200 8.05 14.31 20.28
C GLU A 200 8.13 15.67 20.98
N GLU A 201 7.96 16.77 20.25
CA GLU A 201 7.89 18.11 20.84
C GLU A 201 6.72 18.24 21.82
N MET A 202 5.53 17.76 21.42
CA MET A 202 4.34 17.76 22.29
C MET A 202 4.57 16.93 23.57
N ILE A 203 5.17 15.74 23.45
CA ILE A 203 5.50 14.88 24.60
C ILE A 203 6.49 15.60 25.52
N SER A 204 7.50 16.27 24.96
CA SER A 204 8.49 17.04 25.72
C SER A 204 7.82 18.13 26.56
N VAL A 205 6.91 18.90 25.96
CA VAL A 205 6.15 19.95 26.66
C VAL A 205 5.30 19.37 27.78
N LEU A 206 4.59 18.27 27.51
CA LEU A 206 3.75 17.60 28.51
C LEU A 206 4.57 17.08 29.70
N ARG A 207 5.71 16.42 29.45
CA ARG A 207 6.64 15.96 30.50
C ARG A 207 7.22 17.12 31.32
N GLN A 208 7.52 18.25 30.69
CA GLN A 208 8.01 19.42 31.41
C GLN A 208 6.92 20.01 32.32
N SER A 209 5.67 20.06 31.85
CA SER A 209 4.52 20.51 32.63
C SER A 209 4.27 19.59 33.83
N GLU A 210 4.28 18.27 33.61
CA GLU A 210 4.17 17.25 34.66
C GLU A 210 5.21 17.45 35.77
N LYS A 211 6.50 17.61 35.39
CA LYS A 211 7.58 17.83 36.34
C LYS A 211 7.34 19.08 37.22
N LYS A 212 6.89 20.18 36.61
CA LYS A 212 6.59 21.44 37.34
C LYS A 212 5.44 21.25 38.34
N LEU A 213 4.38 20.55 37.94
CA LEU A 213 3.23 20.28 38.81
C LEU A 213 3.61 19.38 39.99
N ILE A 214 4.38 18.32 39.73
CA ILE A 214 4.90 17.43 40.79
C ILE A 214 5.77 18.22 41.77
N GLU A 215 6.66 19.08 41.28
CA GLU A 215 7.52 19.89 42.14
C GLU A 215 6.72 20.88 42.99
N GLN A 216 5.68 21.51 42.41
CA GLN A 216 4.78 22.38 43.15
C GLN A 216 4.04 21.62 44.25
N ALA A 217 3.49 20.44 43.94
CA ALA A 217 2.81 19.60 44.92
C ALA A 217 3.75 19.20 46.07
N LYS A 218 4.98 18.79 45.76
CA LYS A 218 6.01 18.48 46.79
C LYS A 218 6.30 19.68 47.68
N ARG A 219 6.54 20.87 47.10
CA ARG A 219 6.79 22.10 47.88
C ARG A 219 5.65 22.42 48.85
N VAL A 220 4.41 22.28 48.41
CA VAL A 220 3.23 22.50 49.27
C VAL A 220 3.19 21.48 50.40
N THR A 221 3.37 20.19 50.08
CA THR A 221 3.39 19.11 51.08
C THR A 221 4.50 19.32 52.11
N ASP A 222 5.73 19.60 51.68
CA ASP A 222 6.88 19.81 52.56
C ASP A 222 6.66 21.01 53.48
N ALA A 223 6.11 22.11 52.94
CA ALA A 223 5.78 23.29 53.75
C ALA A 223 4.71 22.97 54.82
N LYS A 224 3.68 22.20 54.48
CA LYS A 224 2.63 21.78 55.43
C LYS A 224 3.16 20.83 56.49
N LEU A 225 3.99 19.85 56.11
CA LEU A 225 4.65 18.94 57.05
C LEU A 225 5.56 19.68 58.02
N LYS A 226 6.28 20.71 57.55
CA LYS A 226 7.12 21.55 58.41
C LYS A 226 6.29 22.30 59.45
N VAL A 227 5.18 22.91 59.05
CA VAL A 227 4.25 23.59 59.99
C VAL A 227 3.71 22.62 61.03
N LEU A 228 3.28 21.42 60.63
CA LEU A 228 2.81 20.39 61.56
C LEU A 228 3.90 19.96 62.54
N SER A 229 5.15 19.79 62.08
CA SER A 229 6.29 19.46 62.94
C SER A 229 6.56 20.54 64.00
N GLU A 230 6.46 21.82 63.62
CA GLU A 230 6.62 22.94 64.55
C GLU A 230 5.47 22.99 65.58
N GLN A 231 4.24 22.74 65.15
CA GLN A 231 3.08 22.64 66.05
C GLN A 231 3.19 21.46 67.02
N MET A 232 3.65 20.29 66.56
CA MET A 232 3.88 19.13 67.42
C MET A 232 4.92 19.43 68.50
N LYS A 233 6.06 20.02 68.13
CA LYS A 233 7.10 20.42 69.12
C LYS A 233 6.56 21.41 70.15
N SER A 234 5.73 22.35 69.73
CA SER A 234 5.08 23.29 70.65
C SER A 234 4.13 22.57 71.60
N ALA A 235 3.30 21.65 71.08
CA ALA A 235 2.37 20.88 71.89
C ALA A 235 3.08 19.95 72.88
N GLU A 236 4.16 19.27 72.47
CA GLU A 236 5.01 18.46 73.34
C GLU A 236 5.60 19.30 74.48
N LYS A 237 6.11 20.50 74.18
CA LYS A 237 6.62 21.42 75.20
C LYS A 237 5.53 21.85 76.19
N CYS A 238 4.32 22.15 75.70
CA CYS A 238 3.17 22.47 76.54
C CYS A 238 2.79 21.27 77.44
N LEU A 239 2.75 20.06 76.88
CA LEU A 239 2.45 18.83 77.63
C LEU A 239 3.47 18.62 78.76
N SER A 240 4.77 18.66 78.44
CA SER A 240 5.83 18.51 79.44
C SER A 240 5.81 19.59 80.53
N HIS A 241 5.32 20.80 80.21
CA HIS A 241 5.11 21.84 81.21
C HIS A 241 3.95 21.49 82.14
N LEU A 242 2.81 21.06 81.59
CA LEU A 242 1.64 20.65 82.36
C LEU A 242 1.93 19.43 83.26
N GLU A 243 2.70 18.45 82.76
CA GLU A 243 3.15 17.30 83.57
C GLU A 243 3.97 17.75 84.79
N LYS A 244 4.92 18.68 84.60
CA LYS A 244 5.70 19.25 85.72
C LYS A 244 4.84 20.01 86.72
N VAL A 245 3.86 20.78 86.24
CA VAL A 245 2.91 21.49 87.11
C VAL A 245 2.09 20.48 87.92
N LYS A 246 1.57 19.43 87.28
CA LYS A 246 0.85 18.34 87.94
C LYS A 246 1.71 17.68 89.03
N ASP A 247 2.94 17.28 88.70
CA ASP A 247 3.85 16.62 89.65
C ASP A 247 4.16 17.53 90.84
N CYS A 248 4.35 18.84 90.60
CA CYS A 248 4.57 19.83 91.65
C CYS A 248 3.36 19.97 92.59
N VAL A 249 2.15 19.98 92.03
CA VAL A 249 0.89 20.01 92.81
C VAL A 249 0.72 18.73 93.62
N GLU A 250 0.89 17.56 93.00
CA GLU A 250 0.79 16.27 93.69
C GLU A 250 1.81 16.13 94.82
N GLN A 251 3.06 16.53 94.60
CA GLN A 251 4.12 16.49 95.60
C GLN A 251 3.83 17.44 96.77
N SER A 252 3.38 18.67 96.47
CA SER A 252 3.01 19.64 97.50
C SER A 252 1.87 19.13 98.38
N LEU A 253 0.87 18.47 97.79
CA LEU A 253 -0.25 17.86 98.53
C LEU A 253 0.16 16.65 99.38
N LYS A 254 1.15 15.85 98.93
CA LYS A 254 1.62 14.66 99.66
C LYS A 254 2.58 14.99 100.81
N THR A 255 3.51 15.92 100.61
CA THR A 255 4.65 16.13 101.53
C THR A 255 4.73 17.53 102.14
N GLY A 256 3.91 18.49 101.69
CA GLY A 256 3.95 19.87 102.18
C GLY A 256 3.22 20.07 103.52
N SER A 257 3.71 21.01 104.34
CA SER A 257 2.96 21.42 105.54
C SER A 257 1.71 22.24 105.17
N PRO A 258 0.67 22.30 106.03
CA PRO A 258 -0.54 23.06 105.74
C PRO A 258 -0.29 24.53 105.35
N GLN A 259 0.68 25.18 105.99
CA GLN A 259 1.06 26.57 105.69
C GLN A 259 1.74 26.69 104.32
N GLN A 260 2.63 25.75 103.96
CA GLN A 260 3.33 25.78 102.68
C GLN A 260 2.38 25.57 101.50
N VAL A 261 1.43 24.64 101.61
CA VAL A 261 0.43 24.38 100.56
C VAL A 261 -0.45 25.59 100.34
N LEU A 262 -0.90 26.26 101.42
CA LEU A 262 -1.75 27.45 101.33
C LEU A 262 -1.01 28.66 100.75
N MET A 263 0.28 28.84 101.08
CA MET A 263 1.12 29.91 100.54
C MET A 263 1.35 29.73 99.03
N SER A 264 1.56 28.50 98.56
CA SER A 264 1.79 28.20 97.14
C SER A 264 0.50 28.02 96.33
N LYS A 265 -0.67 27.91 96.98
CA LYS A 265 -1.97 27.64 96.35
C LYS A 265 -2.30 28.59 95.20
N LYS A 266 -2.11 29.89 95.40
CA LYS A 266 -2.42 30.92 94.39
C LYS A 266 -1.59 30.70 93.13
N GLN A 267 -0.28 30.53 93.29
CA GLN A 267 0.65 30.30 92.18
C GLN A 267 0.37 28.98 91.45
N MET A 268 0.03 27.92 92.18
CA MET A 268 -0.35 26.62 91.59
C MET A 268 -1.66 26.73 90.79
N MET A 269 -2.66 27.44 91.30
CA MET A 269 -3.93 27.66 90.58
C MET A 269 -3.77 28.56 89.36
N GLU A 270 -2.92 29.58 89.41
CA GLU A 270 -2.61 30.44 88.26
C GLU A 270 -1.83 29.72 87.16
N SER A 271 -1.13 28.62 87.48
CA SER A 271 -0.38 27.82 86.50
C SER A 271 -1.23 26.77 85.77
N VAL A 272 -2.52 26.63 86.13
CA VAL A 272 -3.46 25.60 85.62
C VAL A 272 -4.51 26.18 84.66
N VAL A 273 -4.68 27.51 84.62
CA VAL A 273 -5.63 28.25 83.76
C VAL A 273 -4.92 28.76 82.51
#